data_AF-A0A7W6XK99-F1
#
_entry.id   AF-A0A7W6XK99-F1
#
_cell.length_a   1.000
_cell.length_b   1.000
_cell.length_c   1.000
_cell.angle_alpha   90.00
_cell.angle_beta   90.00
_cell.angle_gamma   90.00
#
_symmetry.space_group_name_H-M   'P 1'
#
loop_
_entity.id
_entity.type
_entity.pdbx_description
1 polymer ?
#
loop_
_entity_poly.entity_id
_entity_poly.type
_entity_poly.pdbx_seq_one_letter_code
_entity_poly.pdbx_strand_id
1 'polypeptide(L)'
;MMRLQTLSFHDWLEHAFGREVRFQQAPWYFDPEHDWWDPPPAEAVSYLTRLFEDPQTALEGFADSQIAQGLTYLVNTSASGDNRWLCSTDVPIKDRVRCVKSIAELFAKLFESRCTPSLSHLSEADAGTLNCVCYMWWDAFPCLALADDPHLPTLHDCALRTMERILHLNSIACQESALHGLGHWQRGYSDKVIPIIDRFCTVHAKADFRLLAYAQSARCGCVL
;
A
#
# COMPACT_ATOMS: atom_id res chain seq x y z
N MET A 1 -12.49 3.12 24.77
CA MET A 1 -12.28 3.48 23.35
C MET A 1 -12.79 4.89 23.03
N MET A 2 -11.87 5.82 22.74
CA MET A 2 -12.14 7.19 22.31
C MET A 2 -11.83 7.36 20.82
N ARG A 3 -12.58 8.23 20.13
CA ARG A 3 -12.27 8.64 18.75
C ARG A 3 -11.40 9.89 18.78
N LEU A 4 -10.19 9.78 18.25
CA LEU A 4 -9.26 10.89 18.11
C LEU A 4 -9.55 11.60 16.78
N GLN A 5 -10.17 12.78 16.86
CA GLN A 5 -10.52 13.56 15.67
C GLN A 5 -9.50 14.65 15.33
N THR A 6 -8.66 15.03 16.29
CA THR A 6 -7.73 16.16 16.15
C THR A 6 -6.34 15.72 16.59
N LEU A 7 -5.54 15.25 15.63
CA LEU A 7 -4.11 14.99 15.83
C LEU A 7 -3.32 15.89 14.89
N SER A 8 -2.24 16.51 15.37
CA SER A 8 -1.28 17.10 14.45
C SER A 8 -0.66 15.99 13.60
N PHE A 9 -0.05 16.33 12.46
CA PHE A 9 0.63 15.33 11.63
C PHE A 9 1.70 14.56 12.42
N HIS A 10 2.42 15.24 13.33
CA HIS A 10 3.43 14.59 14.17
C HIS A 10 2.79 13.66 15.21
N ASP A 11 1.75 14.10 15.91
CA ASP A 11 1.05 13.25 16.90
C ASP A 11 0.36 12.05 16.23
N TRP A 12 -0.10 12.22 14.98
CA TRP A 12 -0.63 11.13 14.17
C TRP A 12 0.44 10.10 13.80
N LEU A 13 1.65 10.54 13.44
CA LEU A 13 2.77 9.62 13.21
C LEU A 13 3.11 8.85 14.49
N GLU A 14 3.23 9.52 15.63
CA GLU A 14 3.47 8.83 16.91
C GLU A 14 2.33 7.86 17.27
N HIS A 15 1.08 8.24 17.00
CA HIS A 15 -0.08 7.38 17.22
C HIS A 15 -0.02 6.09 16.38
N ALA A 16 0.34 6.21 15.11
CA ALA A 16 0.37 5.11 14.14
C ALA A 16 1.66 4.27 14.20
N PHE A 17 2.81 4.86 14.55
CA PHE A 17 4.12 4.22 14.43
C PHE A 17 4.89 4.12 15.76
N GLY A 18 4.59 4.96 16.75
CA GLY A 18 5.35 5.04 18.00
C GLY A 18 5.10 3.92 19.00
N ARG A 19 4.14 3.03 18.72
CA ARG A 19 3.79 1.94 19.64
C ARG A 19 4.82 0.81 19.61
N GLU A 20 5.01 0.18 20.76
CA GLU A 20 5.90 -0.99 20.88
C GLU A 20 5.37 -2.18 20.08
N VAL A 21 6.25 -2.81 19.32
CA VAL A 21 5.94 -4.00 18.53
C VAL A 21 5.95 -5.23 19.43
N ARG A 22 4.81 -5.91 19.53
CA ARG A 22 4.65 -7.12 20.33
C ARG A 22 4.89 -8.35 19.46
N PHE A 23 5.93 -9.13 19.75
CA PHE A 23 6.28 -10.33 18.96
C PHE A 23 5.48 -11.58 19.31
N GLN A 24 4.86 -11.64 20.49
CA GLN A 24 4.14 -12.81 21.01
C GLN A 24 2.64 -12.55 21.24
N GLN A 25 2.15 -11.38 20.84
CA GLN A 25 0.76 -10.98 21.04
C GLN A 25 0.21 -10.41 19.74
N ALA A 26 -1.11 -10.23 19.68
CA ALA A 26 -1.72 -9.51 18.58
C ALA A 26 -1.12 -8.09 18.48
N PRO A 27 -0.99 -7.55 17.26
CA PRO A 27 -0.65 -6.15 17.05
C PRO A 27 -1.52 -5.20 17.88
N TRP A 28 -0.95 -4.08 18.32
CA TRP A 28 -1.58 -3.14 19.25
C TRP A 28 -2.92 -2.57 18.75
N TYR A 29 -3.14 -2.51 17.44
CA TYR A 29 -4.39 -1.99 16.87
C TYR A 29 -5.56 -2.97 17.00
N PHE A 30 -5.32 -4.20 17.47
CA PHE A 30 -6.38 -5.13 17.86
C PHE A 30 -6.74 -5.04 19.34
N ASP A 31 -6.11 -4.15 20.11
CA ASP A 31 -6.45 -3.97 21.52
C ASP A 31 -7.88 -3.40 21.66
N PRO A 32 -8.75 -3.97 22.51
CA PRO A 32 -10.12 -3.49 22.69
C PRO A 32 -10.23 -2.02 23.15
N GLU A 33 -9.21 -1.54 23.86
CA GLU A 33 -9.15 -0.17 24.39
C GLU A 33 -8.38 0.79 23.48
N HIS A 34 -7.99 0.38 22.28
CA HIS A 34 -7.25 1.23 21.36
C HIS A 34 -8.10 2.43 20.91
N ASP A 35 -7.61 3.65 21.09
CA ASP A 35 -8.29 4.84 20.56
C ASP A 35 -8.13 4.91 19.04
N TRP A 36 -9.22 5.06 18.31
CA TRP A 36 -9.17 5.13 16.85
C TRP A 36 -8.95 6.56 16.37
N TRP A 37 -8.05 6.74 15.41
CA TRP A 37 -8.00 7.98 14.64
C TRP A 37 -9.15 7.99 13.62
N ASP A 38 -10.06 8.96 13.75
CA ASP A 38 -11.27 9.12 12.92
C ASP A 38 -11.43 10.60 12.51
N PRO A 39 -10.51 11.12 11.67
CA PRO A 39 -10.54 12.50 11.20
C PRO A 39 -11.56 12.69 10.06
N PRO A 40 -11.84 13.93 9.65
CA PRO A 40 -12.50 14.20 8.39
C PRO A 40 -11.75 13.58 7.19
N PRO A 41 -12.43 13.04 6.15
CA PRO A 41 -11.78 12.38 5.02
C PRO A 41 -10.69 13.21 4.33
N ALA A 42 -10.89 14.52 4.19
CA ALA A 42 -9.90 15.40 3.57
C ALA A 42 -8.60 15.49 4.37
N GLU A 43 -8.68 15.45 5.70
CA GLU A 43 -7.51 15.45 6.58
C GLU A 43 -6.78 14.10 6.51
N ALA A 44 -7.52 12.98 6.53
CA ALA A 44 -6.92 11.66 6.34
C ALA A 44 -6.16 11.55 5.03
N VAL A 45 -6.78 11.94 3.91
CA VAL A 45 -6.13 11.93 2.59
C VAL A 45 -4.92 12.85 2.57
N SER A 46 -4.98 14.01 3.23
CA SER A 46 -3.84 14.93 3.34
C SER A 46 -2.65 14.31 4.10
N TYR A 47 -2.91 13.65 5.24
CA TYR A 47 -1.86 13.03 6.05
C TYR A 47 -1.25 11.82 5.35
N LEU A 48 -2.07 10.95 4.76
CA LEU A 48 -1.58 9.83 3.95
C LEU A 48 -0.72 10.31 2.78
N THR A 49 -1.19 11.32 2.05
CA THR A 49 -0.41 11.93 0.95
C THR A 49 0.93 12.46 1.44
N ARG A 50 0.95 13.19 2.56
CA ARG A 50 2.18 13.76 3.12
C ARG A 50 3.17 12.67 3.56
N LEU A 51 2.67 11.61 4.19
CA LEU A 51 3.49 10.44 4.55
C LEU A 51 4.07 9.76 3.30
N PHE A 52 3.26 9.52 2.28
CA PHE A 52 3.68 8.79 1.10
C PHE A 52 4.64 9.59 0.21
N GLU A 53 4.49 10.92 0.15
CA GLU A 53 5.39 11.78 -0.62
C GLU A 53 6.79 11.92 0.02
N ASP A 54 6.90 11.83 1.35
CA ASP A 54 8.18 11.97 2.07
C ASP A 54 8.30 11.00 3.26
N PRO A 55 8.29 9.68 3.01
CA PRO A 55 8.27 8.68 4.09
C PRO A 55 9.59 8.63 4.85
N GLN A 56 10.71 9.06 4.25
CA GLN A 56 12.01 9.03 4.90
C GLN A 56 12.07 10.03 6.06
N THR A 57 11.62 11.27 5.84
CA THR A 57 11.51 12.28 6.90
C THR A 57 10.40 11.93 7.88
N ALA A 58 9.23 11.52 7.38
CA ALA A 58 8.06 11.25 8.22
C ALA A 58 8.28 10.04 9.16
N LEU A 59 9.08 9.06 8.75
CA LEU A 59 9.32 7.84 9.52
C LEU A 59 10.73 7.77 10.12
N GLU A 60 11.44 8.90 10.17
CA GLU A 60 12.74 8.99 10.79
C GLU A 60 12.66 8.58 12.28
N GLY A 61 13.53 7.67 12.69
CA GLY A 61 13.57 7.17 14.07
C GLY A 61 12.70 5.94 14.37
N PHE A 62 11.77 5.55 13.48
CA PHE A 62 11.01 4.31 13.66
C PHE A 62 11.72 3.10 13.08
N ALA A 63 11.71 1.99 13.82
CA ALA A 63 12.23 0.70 13.35
C ALA A 63 11.36 0.11 12.23
N ASP A 64 11.94 -0.76 11.38
CA ASP A 64 11.19 -1.46 10.32
C ASP A 64 9.93 -2.17 10.83
N SER A 65 10.01 -2.74 12.04
CA SER A 65 8.89 -3.43 12.66
C SER A 65 7.75 -2.49 13.07
N GLN A 66 8.08 -1.29 13.55
CA GLN A 66 7.11 -0.24 13.87
C GLN A 66 6.47 0.29 12.59
N ILE A 67 7.28 0.53 11.56
CA ILE A 67 6.80 0.97 10.25
C ILE A 67 5.88 -0.07 9.62
N ALA A 68 6.24 -1.36 9.67
CA ALA A 68 5.41 -2.43 9.14
C ALA A 68 4.05 -2.48 9.83
N GLN A 69 4.01 -2.41 11.16
CA GLN A 69 2.74 -2.42 11.91
C GLN A 69 1.93 -1.15 11.67
N GLY A 70 2.55 0.03 11.66
CA GLY A 70 1.85 1.29 11.44
C GLY A 70 1.29 1.42 10.02
N LEU A 71 2.04 1.01 9.00
CA LEU A 71 1.52 0.95 7.64
C LEU A 71 0.36 -0.04 7.54
N THR A 72 0.50 -1.23 8.14
CA THR A 72 -0.58 -2.24 8.17
C THR A 72 -1.84 -1.68 8.82
N TYR A 73 -1.71 -0.99 9.96
CA TYR A 73 -2.81 -0.29 10.63
C TYR A 73 -3.50 0.71 9.70
N LEU A 74 -2.72 1.59 9.05
CA LEU A 74 -3.26 2.67 8.22
C LEU A 74 -3.97 2.18 6.96
N VAL A 75 -3.47 1.10 6.33
CA VAL A 75 -4.07 0.60 5.09
C VAL A 75 -5.22 -0.37 5.36
N ASN A 76 -5.12 -1.21 6.40
CA ASN A 76 -6.14 -2.21 6.68
C ASN A 76 -7.37 -1.57 7.34
N THR A 77 -8.49 -1.54 6.62
CA THR A 77 -9.78 -0.98 7.10
C THR A 77 -10.36 -1.74 8.30
N SER A 78 -10.01 -3.01 8.49
CA SER A 78 -10.38 -3.75 9.71
C SER A 78 -9.53 -3.34 10.92
N ALA A 79 -8.35 -2.77 10.67
CA ALA A 79 -7.38 -2.37 11.69
C ALA A 79 -7.39 -0.87 11.99
N SER A 80 -7.86 0.01 11.10
CA SER A 80 -8.03 1.46 11.37
C SER A 80 -9.48 1.89 11.53
N GLY A 81 -10.43 0.98 11.29
CA GLY A 81 -11.86 1.27 11.16
C GLY A 81 -12.27 1.43 9.69
N ASP A 82 -13.54 1.15 9.37
CA ASP A 82 -14.10 1.33 8.02
C ASP A 82 -14.38 2.81 7.73
N ASN A 83 -13.32 3.61 7.66
CA ASN A 83 -13.46 5.07 7.66
C ASN A 83 -13.62 5.66 6.25
N ARG A 84 -13.54 4.81 5.20
CA ARG A 84 -13.88 5.13 3.80
C ARG A 84 -13.25 6.43 3.26
N TRP A 85 -12.12 6.85 3.83
CA TRP A 85 -11.52 8.17 3.56
C TRP A 85 -11.20 8.38 2.08
N LEU A 86 -10.61 7.37 1.43
CA LEU A 86 -10.18 7.45 0.04
C LEU A 86 -11.32 7.35 -0.97
N CYS A 87 -12.43 6.71 -0.63
CA CYS A 87 -13.62 6.63 -1.48
C CYS A 87 -14.69 7.67 -1.18
N SER A 88 -14.46 8.57 -0.22
CA SER A 88 -15.35 9.70 0.05
C SER A 88 -15.30 10.71 -1.10
N THR A 89 -16.48 11.05 -1.62
CA THR A 89 -16.66 12.08 -2.66
C THR A 89 -16.60 13.50 -2.11
N ASP A 90 -16.54 13.67 -0.78
CA ASP A 90 -16.30 14.97 -0.14
C ASP A 90 -14.85 15.44 -0.33
N VAL A 91 -13.93 14.51 -0.61
CA VAL A 91 -12.54 14.84 -0.92
C VAL A 91 -12.41 15.18 -2.41
N PRO A 92 -11.85 16.36 -2.77
CA PRO A 92 -11.67 16.72 -4.16
C PRO A 92 -10.87 15.65 -4.93
N ILE A 93 -11.32 15.33 -6.14
CA ILE A 93 -10.68 14.29 -6.98
C ILE A 93 -9.18 14.52 -7.19
N LYS A 94 -8.75 15.78 -7.30
CA LYS A 94 -7.33 16.14 -7.42
C LYS A 94 -6.48 15.62 -6.25
N ASP A 95 -7.02 15.63 -5.04
CA ASP A 95 -6.31 15.28 -3.82
C ASP A 95 -6.30 13.76 -3.65
N ARG A 96 -7.41 13.09 -3.98
CA ARG A 96 -7.48 11.61 -4.04
C ARG A 96 -6.50 11.05 -5.08
N VAL A 97 -6.45 11.63 -6.28
CA VAL A 97 -5.49 11.25 -7.33
C VAL A 97 -4.05 11.50 -6.88
N ARG A 98 -3.77 12.62 -6.22
CA ARG A 98 -2.43 12.91 -5.66
C ARG A 98 -2.03 11.85 -4.64
N CYS A 99 -2.92 11.46 -3.73
CA CYS A 99 -2.68 10.41 -2.76
C CYS A 99 -2.33 9.07 -3.44
N VAL A 100 -3.12 8.65 -4.44
CA VAL A 100 -2.84 7.40 -5.18
C VAL A 100 -1.47 7.46 -5.86
N LYS A 101 -1.13 8.58 -6.52
CA LYS A 101 0.19 8.74 -7.15
C LYS A 101 1.34 8.68 -6.15
N SER A 102 1.15 9.26 -4.97
CA SER A 102 2.19 9.30 -3.93
C SER A 102 2.56 7.91 -3.40
N ILE A 103 1.73 6.89 -3.57
CA ILE A 103 2.08 5.50 -3.24
C ILE A 103 3.35 5.07 -3.98
N ALA A 104 3.56 5.46 -5.25
CA ALA A 104 4.81 5.14 -5.94
C ALA A 104 6.04 5.81 -5.30
N GLU A 105 5.87 6.98 -4.68
CA GLU A 105 6.95 7.63 -3.89
C GLU A 105 7.23 6.85 -2.61
N LEU A 106 6.19 6.36 -1.92
CA LEU A 106 6.37 5.48 -0.76
C LEU A 106 7.20 4.25 -1.13
N PHE A 107 6.85 3.59 -2.24
CA PHE A 107 7.58 2.42 -2.71
C PHE A 107 9.04 2.75 -3.06
N ALA A 108 9.29 3.80 -3.82
CA ALA A 108 10.65 4.18 -4.22
C ALA A 108 11.52 4.65 -3.03
N LYS A 109 10.94 5.41 -2.09
CA LYS A 109 11.70 6.05 -1.00
C LYS A 109 11.81 5.19 0.26
N LEU A 110 10.89 4.26 0.47
CA LEU A 110 10.87 3.37 1.64
C LEU A 110 11.16 1.91 1.26
N PHE A 111 10.26 1.28 0.50
CA PHE A 111 10.32 -0.16 0.28
C PHE A 111 11.48 -0.61 -0.61
N GLU A 112 11.82 0.15 -1.66
CA GLU A 112 12.88 -0.23 -2.60
C GLU A 112 14.22 -0.46 -1.90
N SER A 113 14.54 0.36 -0.89
CA SER A 113 15.81 0.28 -0.17
C SER A 113 15.78 -0.57 1.10
N ARG A 114 14.60 -0.81 1.70
CA ARG A 114 14.47 -1.48 3.01
C ARG A 114 13.90 -2.89 2.94
N CYS A 115 13.20 -3.26 1.87
CA CYS A 115 12.77 -4.65 1.68
C CYS A 115 13.96 -5.53 1.29
N THR A 116 14.00 -6.75 1.81
CA THR A 116 14.96 -7.77 1.35
C THR A 116 14.57 -8.27 -0.04
N PRO A 117 15.50 -8.81 -0.83
CA PRO A 117 15.20 -9.37 -2.15
C PRO A 117 14.53 -10.76 -2.06
N SER A 118 13.47 -10.86 -1.24
CA SER A 118 12.69 -12.07 -0.97
C SER A 118 11.26 -11.90 -1.48
N LEU A 119 10.68 -12.98 -1.99
CA LEU A 119 9.31 -13.03 -2.50
C LEU A 119 8.34 -13.49 -1.40
N SER A 120 7.45 -12.60 -0.96
CA SER A 120 6.56 -12.89 0.16
C SER A 120 5.53 -13.98 -0.15
N HIS A 121 5.09 -14.15 -1.41
CA HIS A 121 4.15 -15.22 -1.76
C HIS A 121 4.70 -16.63 -1.52
N LEU A 122 6.02 -16.77 -1.41
CA LEU A 122 6.70 -18.05 -1.15
C LEU A 122 6.92 -18.31 0.35
N SER A 123 6.53 -17.37 1.22
CA SER A 123 6.76 -17.46 2.67
C SER A 123 8.22 -17.74 3.04
N GLU A 124 9.15 -17.06 2.37
CA GLU A 124 10.59 -17.23 2.60
C GLU A 124 10.97 -16.80 4.03
N ALA A 125 11.72 -17.66 4.73
CA ALA A 125 12.04 -17.46 6.14
C ALA A 125 12.96 -16.25 6.41
N ASP A 126 13.60 -15.71 5.37
CA ASP A 126 14.53 -14.58 5.42
C ASP A 126 13.90 -13.24 4.96
N ALA A 127 12.60 -13.22 4.68
CA ALA A 127 11.91 -12.00 4.28
C ALA A 127 12.00 -10.92 5.38
N GLY A 128 12.41 -9.71 4.99
CA GLY A 128 12.48 -8.55 5.86
C GLY A 128 11.11 -8.16 6.40
N THR A 129 11.09 -7.45 7.55
CA THR A 129 9.84 -7.11 8.23
C THR A 129 8.87 -6.27 7.38
N LEU A 130 9.40 -5.47 6.45
CA LEU A 130 8.61 -4.66 5.53
C LEU A 130 8.08 -5.42 4.31
N ASN A 131 8.64 -6.59 3.97
CA ASN A 131 8.27 -7.34 2.76
C ASN A 131 6.78 -7.71 2.78
N CYS A 132 6.24 -8.13 3.93
CA CYS A 132 4.85 -8.55 4.06
C CYS A 132 3.86 -7.39 3.76
N VAL A 133 4.04 -6.22 4.39
CA VAL A 133 3.16 -5.07 4.14
C VAL A 133 3.36 -4.48 2.74
N CYS A 134 4.57 -4.59 2.19
CA CYS A 134 4.83 -4.25 0.79
C CYS A 134 4.03 -5.16 -0.14
N TYR A 135 4.13 -6.48 0.04
CA TYR A 135 3.42 -7.48 -0.77
C TYR A 135 1.90 -7.31 -0.72
N MET A 136 1.34 -7.25 0.49
CA MET A 136 -0.11 -7.15 0.75
C MET A 136 -0.66 -5.74 0.54
N TRP A 137 0.15 -4.79 0.06
CA TRP A 137 -0.23 -3.38 0.01
C TRP A 137 -1.57 -3.21 -0.70
N TRP A 138 -1.74 -3.80 -1.88
CA TRP A 138 -2.93 -3.61 -2.71
C TRP A 138 -4.15 -4.45 -2.28
N ASP A 139 -3.97 -5.51 -1.49
CA ASP A 139 -5.06 -6.24 -0.82
C ASP A 139 -5.63 -5.43 0.34
N ALA A 140 -4.73 -4.87 1.14
CA ALA A 140 -5.09 -4.18 2.35
C ALA A 140 -5.53 -2.75 2.06
N PHE A 141 -5.00 -2.11 1.01
CA PHE A 141 -5.24 -0.71 0.71
C PHE A 141 -6.74 -0.38 0.65
N PRO A 142 -7.19 0.73 1.27
CA PRO A 142 -8.60 1.05 1.30
C PRO A 142 -9.17 1.23 -0.11
N CYS A 143 -10.45 0.91 -0.25
CA CYS A 143 -11.20 1.09 -1.49
C CYS A 143 -11.00 2.51 -2.05
N LEU A 144 -10.55 2.61 -3.30
CA LEU A 144 -10.27 3.90 -3.94
C LEU A 144 -11.53 4.66 -4.31
N ALA A 145 -12.60 3.96 -4.69
CA ALA A 145 -13.85 4.54 -5.19
C ALA A 145 -14.98 3.52 -5.06
N LEU A 146 -16.18 3.99 -4.74
CA LEU A 146 -17.39 3.17 -4.74
C LEU A 146 -17.93 3.01 -6.17
N ALA A 147 -18.80 2.02 -6.39
CA ALA A 147 -19.33 1.71 -7.71
C ALA A 147 -20.09 2.87 -8.39
N ASP A 148 -20.67 3.79 -7.61
CA ASP A 148 -21.40 4.96 -8.06
C ASP A 148 -20.54 6.25 -8.14
N ASP A 149 -19.25 6.17 -7.81
CA ASP A 149 -18.35 7.31 -7.89
C ASP A 149 -18.06 7.68 -9.36
N PRO A 150 -18.41 8.90 -9.82
CA PRO A 150 -18.20 9.33 -11.20
C PRO A 150 -16.71 9.38 -11.60
N HIS A 151 -15.80 9.41 -10.63
CA HIS A 151 -14.36 9.43 -10.84
C HIS A 151 -13.68 8.06 -10.70
N LEU A 152 -14.44 6.98 -10.48
CA LEU A 152 -13.91 5.62 -10.41
C LEU A 152 -12.95 5.29 -11.57
N PRO A 153 -13.29 5.55 -12.86
CA PRO A 153 -12.36 5.26 -13.95
C PRO A 153 -11.04 6.05 -13.86
N THR A 154 -11.09 7.28 -13.34
CA THR A 154 -9.90 8.15 -13.21
C THR A 154 -8.98 7.64 -12.11
N LEU A 155 -9.53 7.28 -10.96
CA LEU A 155 -8.77 6.74 -9.83
C LEU A 155 -8.19 5.38 -10.16
N HIS A 156 -8.96 4.57 -10.88
CA HIS A 156 -8.52 3.27 -11.34
C HIS A 156 -7.38 3.34 -12.36
N ASP A 157 -7.50 4.20 -13.37
CA ASP A 157 -6.40 4.46 -14.31
C ASP A 157 -5.15 4.99 -13.59
N CYS A 158 -5.34 5.84 -12.58
CA CYS A 158 -4.26 6.34 -11.75
C CYS A 158 -3.55 5.24 -10.96
N ALA A 159 -4.28 4.30 -10.36
CA ALA A 159 -3.71 3.18 -9.62
C ALA A 159 -2.92 2.23 -10.54
N LEU A 160 -3.46 1.91 -11.72
CA LEU A 160 -2.77 1.09 -12.72
C LEU A 160 -1.43 1.71 -13.14
N ARG A 161 -1.40 3.02 -13.42
CA ARG A 161 -0.15 3.75 -13.74
C ARG A 161 0.82 3.79 -12.55
N THR A 162 0.30 3.83 -11.33
CA THR A 162 1.11 3.81 -10.10
C THR A 162 1.79 2.46 -9.94
N MET A 163 1.06 1.35 -10.13
CA MET A 163 1.63 0.00 -10.13
C MET A 163 2.63 -0.19 -11.29
N GLU A 164 2.32 0.31 -12.48
CA GLU A 164 3.28 0.29 -13.61
C GLU A 164 4.58 1.03 -13.25
N ARG A 165 4.50 2.19 -12.58
CA ARG A 165 5.69 2.91 -12.11
C ARG A 165 6.49 2.10 -11.08
N ILE A 166 5.81 1.40 -10.18
CA ILE A 166 6.46 0.54 -9.17
C ILE A 166 7.19 -0.65 -9.81
N LEU A 167 6.67 -1.21 -10.92
CA LEU A 167 7.36 -2.27 -11.66
C LEU A 167 8.73 -1.85 -12.21
N HIS A 168 8.98 -0.55 -12.38
CA HIS A 168 10.27 -0.04 -12.86
C HIS A 168 11.32 0.10 -11.74
N LEU A 169 10.95 -0.12 -10.47
CA LEU A 169 11.89 -0.09 -9.35
C LEU A 169 12.81 -1.31 -9.37
N ASN A 170 14.02 -1.17 -8.84
CA ASN A 170 15.03 -2.23 -8.78
C ASN A 170 14.89 -3.07 -7.49
N SER A 171 13.66 -3.47 -7.15
CA SER A 171 13.35 -4.28 -5.98
C SER A 171 12.33 -5.35 -6.32
N ILE A 172 12.73 -6.62 -6.18
CA ILE A 172 11.86 -7.77 -6.46
C ILE A 172 10.60 -7.77 -5.58
N ALA A 173 10.69 -7.35 -4.32
CA ALA A 173 9.53 -7.22 -3.43
C ALA A 173 8.55 -6.14 -3.90
N CYS A 174 9.06 -4.99 -4.37
CA CYS A 174 8.21 -3.93 -4.93
C CYS A 174 7.55 -4.38 -6.23
N GLN A 175 8.30 -5.05 -7.11
CA GLN A 175 7.78 -5.61 -8.36
C GLN A 175 6.70 -6.66 -8.08
N GLU A 176 6.93 -7.56 -7.13
CA GLU A 176 5.96 -8.57 -6.69
C GLU A 176 4.66 -7.92 -6.22
N SER A 177 4.74 -6.91 -5.35
CA SER A 177 3.57 -6.15 -4.88
C SER A 177 2.77 -5.52 -6.02
N ALA A 178 3.46 -4.86 -6.97
CA ALA A 178 2.79 -4.25 -8.12
C ALA A 178 2.13 -5.30 -9.05
N LEU A 179 2.78 -6.45 -9.26
CA LEU A 179 2.17 -7.57 -9.99
C LEU A 179 0.95 -8.12 -9.26
N HIS A 180 1.01 -8.25 -7.93
CA HIS A 180 -0.10 -8.68 -7.10
C HIS A 180 -1.31 -7.75 -7.28
N GLY A 181 -1.11 -6.44 -7.13
CA GLY A 181 -2.18 -5.45 -7.34
C GLY A 181 -2.74 -5.47 -8.76
N LEU A 182 -1.90 -5.61 -9.80
CA LEU A 182 -2.35 -5.73 -11.19
C LEU A 182 -3.19 -6.99 -11.42
N GLY A 183 -2.84 -8.10 -10.75
CA GLY A 183 -3.59 -9.34 -10.82
C GLY A 183 -5.02 -9.20 -10.29
N HIS A 184 -5.22 -8.53 -9.14
CA HIS A 184 -6.57 -8.23 -8.62
C HIS A 184 -7.43 -7.44 -9.61
N TRP A 185 -6.81 -6.60 -10.43
CA TRP A 185 -7.48 -5.68 -11.34
C TRP A 185 -7.71 -6.29 -12.73
N GLN A 186 -7.14 -7.46 -12.99
CA GLN A 186 -7.18 -8.12 -14.29
C GLN A 186 -8.60 -8.31 -14.82
N ARG A 187 -9.54 -8.74 -13.97
CA ARG A 187 -10.93 -9.01 -14.39
C ARG A 187 -11.66 -7.77 -14.90
N GLY A 188 -11.36 -6.60 -14.33
CA GLY A 188 -12.01 -5.33 -14.68
C GLY A 188 -11.26 -4.51 -15.74
N TYR A 189 -9.96 -4.74 -15.89
CA TYR A 189 -9.05 -3.89 -16.68
C TYR A 189 -8.05 -4.69 -17.52
N SER A 190 -8.47 -5.86 -18.03
CA SER A 190 -7.57 -6.78 -18.76
C SER A 190 -6.88 -6.13 -19.95
N ASP A 191 -7.54 -5.21 -20.65
CA ASP A 191 -7.03 -4.42 -21.78
C ASP A 191 -5.84 -3.53 -21.40
N LYS A 192 -5.75 -3.10 -20.13
CA LYS A 192 -4.63 -2.31 -19.58
C LYS A 192 -3.62 -3.18 -18.84
N VAL A 193 -4.07 -4.11 -18.01
CA VAL A 193 -3.23 -4.97 -17.17
C VAL A 193 -2.32 -5.85 -18.01
N ILE A 194 -2.86 -6.51 -19.04
CA ILE A 194 -2.09 -7.45 -19.87
C ILE A 194 -0.90 -6.76 -20.54
N PRO A 195 -1.07 -5.62 -21.26
CA PRO A 195 0.07 -4.91 -21.85
C PRO A 195 1.13 -4.43 -20.84
N ILE A 196 0.73 -4.03 -19.63
CA ILE A 196 1.66 -3.63 -18.57
C ILE A 196 2.54 -4.81 -18.17
N ILE A 197 1.94 -5.96 -17.88
CA ILE A 197 2.66 -7.16 -17.46
C ILE A 197 3.51 -7.75 -18.60
N ASP A 198 3.00 -7.72 -19.85
CA ASP A 198 3.76 -8.20 -21.02
C ASP A 198 5.02 -7.34 -21.25
N ARG A 199 4.92 -6.03 -21.07
CA ARG A 199 6.06 -5.11 -21.13
C ARG A 199 7.06 -5.42 -20.01
N PHE A 200 6.59 -5.63 -18.78
CA PHE A 200 7.44 -6.02 -17.66
C PHE A 200 8.20 -7.31 -17.96
N CYS A 201 7.52 -8.37 -18.41
CA CYS A 201 8.15 -9.65 -18.75
C CYS A 201 9.19 -9.50 -19.89
N THR A 202 8.93 -8.61 -20.85
CA THR A 202 9.86 -8.34 -21.96
C THR A 202 11.12 -7.61 -21.48
N VAL A 203 10.96 -6.55 -20.68
CA VAL A 203 12.06 -5.74 -20.13
C VAL A 203 12.89 -6.56 -19.14
N HIS A 204 12.23 -7.39 -18.34
CA HIS A 204 12.82 -8.19 -17.27
C HIS A 204 12.97 -9.67 -17.62
N ALA A 205 13.20 -10.01 -18.90
CA ALA A 205 13.27 -11.39 -19.38
C ALA A 205 14.36 -12.26 -18.71
N LYS A 206 15.28 -11.65 -17.94
CA LYS A 206 16.33 -12.32 -17.17
C LYS A 206 16.18 -12.16 -15.65
N ALA A 207 15.05 -11.66 -15.17
CA ALA A 207 14.76 -11.57 -13.75
C ALA A 207 14.59 -12.96 -13.12
N ASP A 208 14.41 -13.00 -11.80
CA ASP A 208 14.11 -14.22 -11.05
C ASP A 208 12.92 -14.96 -11.71
N PHE A 209 13.13 -16.23 -12.04
CA PHE A 209 12.12 -17.04 -12.72
C PHE A 209 10.83 -17.18 -11.89
N ARG A 210 10.92 -17.08 -10.56
CA ARG A 210 9.78 -17.16 -9.64
C ARG A 210 8.93 -15.91 -9.73
N LEU A 211 9.56 -14.73 -9.84
CA LEU A 211 8.86 -13.47 -10.10
C LEU A 211 8.22 -13.48 -11.49
N LEU A 212 8.91 -14.00 -12.52
CA LEU A 212 8.33 -14.12 -13.86
C LEU A 212 7.15 -15.10 -13.89
N ALA A 213 7.22 -16.21 -13.15
CA ALA A 213 6.09 -17.12 -12.99
C ALA A 213 4.91 -16.44 -12.30
N TYR A 214 5.19 -15.65 -11.25
CA TYR A 214 4.18 -14.84 -10.56
C TYR A 214 3.53 -13.81 -11.49
N ALA A 215 4.32 -13.13 -12.34
CA ALA A 215 3.83 -12.20 -13.34
C ALA A 215 2.86 -12.88 -14.33
N GLN A 216 3.16 -14.11 -14.77
CA GLN A 216 2.26 -14.87 -15.65
C GLN A 216 0.95 -15.26 -14.96
N SER A 217 0.99 -15.60 -13.66
CA SER A 217 -0.22 -15.83 -12.86
C SER A 217 -1.06 -14.55 -12.74
N ALA A 218 -0.43 -13.44 -12.35
CA ALA A 218 -1.09 -12.14 -12.22
C ALA A 218 -1.71 -11.66 -13.55
N ARG A 219 -1.05 -11.92 -14.68
CA ARG A 219 -1.57 -11.64 -16.03
C ARG A 219 -2.92 -12.31 -16.31
N CYS A 220 -3.17 -13.46 -15.68
CA CYS A 220 -4.41 -14.22 -15.76
C CYS A 220 -5.40 -13.91 -14.63
N GLY A 221 -5.08 -12.95 -13.76
CA GLY A 221 -5.89 -12.60 -12.59
C GLY A 221 -5.75 -13.54 -11.41
N CYS A 222 -4.67 -14.35 -11.39
CA CYS A 222 -4.38 -15.28 -10.29
C CYS A 222 -3.28 -14.70 -9.41
N VAL A 223 -3.61 -14.39 -8.15
CA VAL A 223 -2.68 -13.91 -7.12
C VAL A 223 -2.85 -14.76 -5.85
N LEU A 224 -1.79 -14.83 -5.03
CA LEU A 224 -1.68 -15.74 -3.88
C LEU A 224 -1.73 -15.01 -2.55
#